data_AF-C9LPB2-F1
#
_entry.id   AF-C9LPB2-F1
#
_cell.length_a   1.000
_cell.length_b   1.000
_cell.length_c   1.000
_cell.angle_alpha   90.00
_cell.angle_beta   90.00
_cell.angle_gamma   90.00
#
_symmetry.space_group_name_H-M   'P 1'
#
loop_
_entity.id
_entity.type
_entity.pdbx_description
1 polymer ?
#
loop_
_entity_poly.entity_id
_entity_poly.type
_entity_poly.pdbx_seq_one_letter_code
_entity_poly.pdbx_strand_id
1 'polypeptide(L)'
;MAIGLKIYHPQKGLILDITDSLTRILGSFTADTPTGSQTIDIRGNDRLFVFFVPETTEYTTPLQITTSGNQIRWVYRGDFDGNRKQRIYYGTY
;
A
#
# COMPACT_ATOMS: atom_id res chain seq x y z
N MET A 1 16.78 4.12 7.29
CA MET A 1 16.82 5.02 8.47
C MET A 1 15.38 5.28 8.87
N ALA A 2 15.01 4.94 10.11
CA ALA A 2 13.61 4.97 10.55
C ALA A 2 13.07 6.41 10.59
N ILE A 3 12.01 6.67 9.83
CA ILE A 3 11.31 7.96 9.80
C ILE A 3 10.11 7.80 10.74
N GLY A 4 10.37 7.68 12.05
CA GLY A 4 9.32 7.59 13.07
C GLY A 4 8.79 8.96 13.51
N LEU A 5 7.92 8.98 14.51
CA LEU A 5 7.61 10.20 15.26
C LEU A 5 8.57 10.31 16.44
N LYS A 6 9.35 11.39 16.50
CA LYS A 6 10.18 11.74 17.65
C LYS A 6 9.74 13.08 18.22
N ILE A 7 9.49 13.13 19.53
CA ILE A 7 9.17 14.37 20.25
C ILE A 7 10.29 14.67 21.23
N TYR A 8 10.85 15.87 21.11
CA TYR A 8 11.91 16.36 22.00
C TYR A 8 11.36 17.41 22.94
N HIS A 9 11.67 17.26 24.22
CA HIS A 9 11.45 18.27 25.25
C HIS A 9 12.75 19.04 25.48
N PRO A 10 12.73 20.38 25.51
CA PRO A 10 13.96 21.20 25.60
C PRO A 10 14.89 20.86 26.76
N GLN A 11 14.35 20.44 27.90
CA GLN A 11 15.12 20.11 29.11
C GLN A 11 15.26 18.61 29.38
N LYS A 12 14.38 17.78 28.79
CA LYS A 12 14.28 16.34 29.12
C LYS A 12 14.82 15.46 27.98
N GLY A 13 15.19 16.05 26.85
CA GLY A 13 15.63 15.31 25.67
C GLY A 13 14.47 14.63 24.96
N LEU A 14 14.72 13.48 24.34
CA LEU A 14 13.71 12.70 23.63
C LEU A 14 12.69 12.13 24.62
N ILE A 15 11.43 12.53 24.49
CA ILE A 15 10.33 12.10 25.39
C ILE A 15 9.33 11.16 24.72
N LEU A 16 9.36 11.06 23.39
CA LEU A 16 8.60 10.08 22.64
C LEU A 16 9.44 9.64 21.44
N ASP A 17 9.61 8.33 21.28
CA ASP A 17 10.22 7.72 20.10
C ASP A 17 9.29 6.59 19.64
N ILE A 18 8.45 6.87 18.64
CA ILE A 18 7.65 5.85 17.95
C ILE A 18 8.33 5.60 16.62
N THR A 19 9.20 4.60 16.61
CA THR A 19 9.96 4.19 15.41
C THR A 19 9.49 2.86 14.83
N ASP A 20 8.63 2.16 15.56
CA ASP A 20 8.01 0.88 15.27
C ASP A 20 6.50 1.01 15.03
N SER A 21 5.95 0.16 14.15
CA SER A 21 4.51 -0.01 13.90
C SER A 21 3.75 1.20 13.32
N LEU A 22 4.43 2.19 12.73
CA LEU A 22 3.76 3.26 11.98
C LEU A 22 3.35 2.76 10.60
N THR A 23 2.04 2.60 10.39
CA THR A 23 1.50 2.35 9.07
C THR A 23 1.74 3.56 8.16
N ARG A 24 2.51 3.39 7.08
CA ARG A 24 2.80 4.44 6.10
C ARG A 24 2.30 4.06 4.72
N ILE A 25 1.49 4.92 4.10
CA ILE A 25 1.22 4.84 2.66
C ILE A 25 2.48 5.25 1.91
N LEU A 26 3.00 4.36 1.06
CA LEU A 26 4.18 4.61 0.23
C LEU A 26 3.81 5.12 -1.15
N GLY A 27 2.67 4.69 -1.68
CA GLY A 27 2.21 5.14 -2.99
C GLY A 27 0.93 4.46 -3.45
N SER A 28 0.62 4.67 -4.73
CA SER A 28 -0.47 4.00 -5.41
C SER A 28 -0.15 3.78 -6.89
N PHE A 29 -0.84 2.82 -7.50
CA PHE A 29 -0.87 2.63 -8.96
C PHE A 29 -2.24 2.13 -9.39
N THR A 30 -2.59 2.34 -10.66
CA THR A 30 -3.83 1.83 -11.24
C THR A 30 -3.60 0.41 -11.74
N ALA A 31 -4.45 -0.54 -11.34
CA ALA A 31 -4.47 -1.88 -11.91
C ALA A 31 -5.20 -1.80 -13.26
N ASP A 32 -4.47 -1.54 -14.34
CA ASP A 32 -5.02 -1.26 -15.67
C ASP A 32 -5.12 -2.48 -16.58
N THR A 33 -4.60 -3.63 -16.14
CA THR A 33 -4.70 -4.93 -16.82
C THR A 33 -5.63 -5.89 -16.07
N PRO A 34 -6.26 -6.88 -16.77
CA PRO A 34 -7.09 -7.90 -16.13
C PRO A 34 -6.33 -8.69 -15.04
N THR A 35 -5.05 -8.93 -15.26
CA THR A 35 -4.14 -9.55 -14.29
C THR A 35 -2.80 -8.86 -14.34
N GLY A 36 -2.11 -8.75 -13.20
CA GLY A 36 -0.75 -8.25 -13.20
C GLY A 36 -0.06 -8.38 -11.86
N SER A 37 1.18 -7.90 -11.82
CA SER A 37 1.98 -7.90 -10.61
C SER A 37 2.92 -6.71 -10.57
N GLN A 38 3.18 -6.20 -9.37
CA GLN A 38 4.15 -5.15 -9.13
C GLN A 38 4.94 -5.46 -7.85
N THR A 39 6.26 -5.40 -7.93
CA THR A 39 7.14 -5.53 -6.77
C THR A 39 7.45 -4.15 -6.21
N ILE A 40 7.28 -3.97 -4.90
CA ILE A 40 7.58 -2.73 -4.19
C ILE A 40 8.97 -2.84 -3.53
N ASP A 41 9.81 -1.82 -3.66
CA ASP A 41 11.06 -1.73 -2.90
C ASP A 41 10.73 -1.36 -1.45
N ILE A 42 10.59 -2.37 -0.58
CA ILE A 42 10.48 -2.20 0.88
C ILE A 42 11.81 -2.65 1.48
N ARG A 43 12.42 -1.75 2.26
CA ARG A 43 13.73 -1.95 2.89
C ARG A 43 13.58 -2.16 4.39
N GLY A 44 14.45 -2.98 4.96
CA GLY A 44 14.44 -3.27 6.41
C GLY A 44 13.46 -4.39 6.75
N ASN A 45 12.89 -4.33 7.96
CA ASN A 45 11.98 -5.34 8.50
C ASN A 45 10.49 -4.99 8.35
N ASP A 46 10.19 -3.90 7.64
CA ASP A 46 8.84 -3.42 7.35
C ASP A 46 8.03 -4.47 6.57
N ARG A 47 6.74 -4.61 6.89
CA ARG A 47 5.83 -5.51 6.18
C ARG A 47 4.93 -4.75 5.23
N LEU A 48 4.75 -5.30 4.03
CA LEU A 48 3.83 -4.76 3.03
C LEU A 48 2.37 -4.90 3.50
N PHE A 49 1.61 -3.80 3.43
CA PHE A 49 0.15 -3.85 3.40
C PHE A 49 -0.37 -3.24 2.10
N VAL A 50 -1.55 -3.69 1.67
CA VAL A 50 -2.18 -3.29 0.41
C VAL A 50 -3.68 -3.19 0.60
N PHE A 51 -4.28 -2.18 0.00
CA PHE A 51 -5.72 -2.07 -0.17
C PHE A 51 -6.04 -1.44 -1.53
N PHE A 52 -7.29 -1.47 -1.95
CA PHE A 52 -7.70 -0.88 -3.22
C PHE A 52 -8.96 -0.05 -3.06
N VAL A 53 -9.11 0.93 -3.96
CA VAL A 53 -10.27 1.80 -4.03
C VAL A 53 -10.72 1.89 -5.50
N PRO A 54 -12.02 1.84 -5.79
CA PRO A 54 -12.57 2.14 -7.11
C PRO A 54 -12.10 3.52 -7.63
N GLU A 55 -11.69 3.62 -8.91
CA GLU A 55 -11.40 4.94 -9.51
C GLU A 55 -12.66 5.68 -9.97
N THR A 56 -13.80 4.97 -10.07
CA THR A 56 -15.07 5.50 -10.52
C THR A 56 -16.15 5.36 -9.44
N THR A 57 -17.15 6.24 -9.48
CA THR A 57 -18.36 6.12 -8.65
C THR A 57 -19.34 5.05 -9.14
N GLU A 58 -19.16 4.61 -10.39
CA GLU A 58 -19.90 3.49 -10.99
C GLU A 58 -19.40 2.13 -10.51
N TYR A 59 -20.13 1.08 -10.92
CA TYR A 59 -19.73 -0.30 -10.70
C TYR A 59 -18.28 -0.54 -11.15
N THR A 60 -17.43 -0.97 -10.23
CA THR A 60 -16.07 -1.44 -10.54
C THR A 60 -16.02 -2.95 -10.51
N THR A 61 -15.37 -3.54 -11.52
CA THR A 61 -15.20 -4.99 -11.58
C THR A 61 -14.40 -5.44 -10.35
N PRO A 62 -14.89 -6.45 -9.59
CA PRO A 62 -14.21 -6.93 -8.39
C PRO A 62 -12.75 -7.32 -8.67
N LEU A 63 -11.85 -6.91 -7.77
CA LEU A 63 -10.42 -7.17 -7.82
C LEU A 63 -10.04 -8.07 -6.65
N GLN A 64 -9.34 -9.16 -6.94
CA GLN A 64 -8.66 -9.95 -5.92
C GLN A 64 -7.19 -9.52 -5.86
N ILE A 65 -6.69 -9.25 -4.65
CA ILE A 65 -5.28 -8.95 -4.39
C ILE A 65 -4.67 -10.10 -3.59
N THR A 66 -3.45 -10.48 -3.96
CA THR A 66 -2.60 -11.36 -3.16
C THR A 66 -1.22 -10.74 -2.99
N THR A 67 -0.62 -10.95 -1.83
CA THR A 67 0.75 -10.48 -1.53
C THR A 67 1.64 -11.67 -1.20
N SER A 68 2.90 -11.62 -1.67
CA SER A 68 3.94 -12.59 -1.33
C SER A 68 5.26 -11.85 -1.22
N GLY A 69 5.78 -11.72 0.00
CA GLY A 69 6.86 -10.78 0.28
C GLY A 69 6.46 -9.35 -0.11
N ASN A 70 7.30 -8.68 -0.89
CA ASN A 70 7.04 -7.32 -1.37
C ASN A 70 6.31 -7.26 -2.72
N GLN A 71 5.83 -8.41 -3.22
CA GLN A 71 5.14 -8.48 -4.50
C GLN A 71 3.63 -8.44 -4.31
N ILE A 72 3.00 -7.49 -5.01
CA ILE A 72 1.54 -7.35 -5.13
C ILE A 72 1.15 -8.03 -6.43
N ARG A 73 0.14 -8.91 -6.38
CA ARG A 73 -0.52 -9.48 -7.56
C ARG A 73 -1.99 -9.14 -7.52
N TRP A 74 -2.56 -8.85 -8.68
CA TRP A 74 -3.99 -8.60 -8.82
C TRP A 74 -4.60 -9.43 -9.95
N VAL A 75 -5.87 -9.77 -9.77
CA VAL A 75 -6.71 -10.44 -10.75
C VAL A 75 -8.09 -9.83 -10.66
N TYR A 76 -8.55 -9.21 -11.75
CA TYR A 76 -9.96 -8.84 -11.87
C TYR A 76 -10.81 -10.07 -12.13
N ARG A 77 -12.08 -9.98 -11.74
CA ARG A 77 -13.11 -10.90 -12.21
C ARG A 77 -13.23 -10.82 -13.74
N GLY A 78 -13.64 -11.93 -14.37
CA GLY A 78 -13.59 -12.13 -15.83
C GLY A 78 -14.41 -11.16 -16.69
N ASP A 79 -15.19 -10.27 -16.08
CA ASP A 79 -15.98 -9.21 -16.73
C ASP A 79 -15.26 -7.84 -16.73
N PHE A 80 -13.93 -7.81 -16.57
CA PHE A 80 -13.15 -6.58 -16.69
C PHE A 80 -13.04 -6.14 -18.15
N ASP A 81 -13.47 -4.90 -18.40
CA ASP A 81 -13.56 -4.30 -19.74
C ASP A 81 -12.47 -3.27 -20.03
N GLY A 82 -11.53 -3.07 -19.09
CA GLY A 82 -10.48 -2.06 -19.20
C GLY A 82 -10.90 -0.65 -18.78
N ASN A 83 -12.18 -0.38 -18.53
CA ASN A 83 -12.67 0.94 -18.11
C ASN A 83 -12.89 1.04 -16.60
N ARG A 84 -13.32 -0.07 -15.98
CA ARG A 84 -13.68 -0.14 -14.56
C ARG A 84 -12.48 -0.44 -13.65
N LYS A 85 -11.47 0.41 -13.73
CA LYS A 85 -10.18 0.24 -13.05
C LYS A 85 -10.28 0.56 -11.55
N GLN A 86 -9.40 -0.07 -10.79
CA GLN A 86 -9.21 0.16 -9.36
C GLN A 86 -7.78 0.65 -9.10
N ARG A 87 -7.66 1.56 -8.14
CA ARG A 87 -6.39 2.07 -7.67
C ARG A 87 -5.94 1.23 -6.49
N ILE A 88 -4.77 0.64 -6.62
CA ILE A 88 -4.10 -0.10 -5.55
C ILE A 88 -3.23 0.88 -4.78
N TYR A 89 -3.47 0.95 -3.48
CA TYR A 89 -2.63 1.66 -2.52
C TYR A 89 -1.77 0.65 -1.77
N TYR A 90 -0.52 1.01 -1.54
CA TYR A 90 0.43 0.15 -0.85
C TYR A 90 1.26 0.94 0.15
N GLY A 91 1.69 0.24 1.19
CA GLY A 91 2.44 0.85 2.27
C GLY A 91 3.16 -0.17 3.14
N THR A 92 3.78 0.32 4.22
CA THR A 92 4.45 -0.52 5.23
C THR A 92 3.89 -0.35 6.63
N TYR A 93 4.06 -1.38 7.47
CA TYR A 93 3.79 -1.37 8.91
C TYR A 93 4.77 -2.28 9.65
#